data_AF-A0A497MGH7-F1
#
_entry.id   AF-A0A497MGH7-F1
#
_cell.length_a   1.000
_cell.length_b   1.000
_cell.length_c   1.000
_cell.angle_alpha   90.00
_cell.angle_beta   90.00
_cell.angle_gamma   90.00
#
_symmetry.space_group_name_H-M   'P 1'
#
loop_
_entity.id
_entity.type
_entity.pdbx_description
1 polymer ?
#
loop_
_entity_poly.entity_id
_entity_poly.type
_entity_poly.pdbx_seq_one_letter_code
_entity_poly.pdbx_strand_id
1 'polypeptide(L)'
;MDLKPKTLNDVIDVFDVYNVNMITGLVMGNLREDRRILEAFVDCTEASIPVGEIAEMLRKIPGVFTVECVGATENYVVCKLHYPPKVLGEEAVVFRMECLKSWFTRIWKVFGSGAAQIFYEAGLESGREAAKYFREKLGLTSEVLADFLAGIASSLGWGKIVDLSVNPERREARVKIENLFECMLAGRVGEPRGFFFRGHVLGMARELFGTEALTVEETKCIARGDPYCEFQVKPL
;
A
#
# COMPACT_ATOMS: atom_id res chain seq x y z
N MET A 1 -19.32 -13.14 14.56
CA MET A 1 -18.15 -14.01 14.30
C MET A 1 -18.36 -15.42 14.85
N ASP A 2 -19.15 -16.26 14.17
CA ASP A 2 -19.13 -17.72 14.40
C ASP A 2 -17.97 -18.34 13.60
N LEU A 3 -16.75 -17.96 13.98
CA LEU A 3 -15.53 -18.30 13.27
C LEU A 3 -14.98 -19.65 13.73
N LYS A 4 -15.73 -20.72 13.44
CA LYS A 4 -15.38 -22.08 13.88
C LYS A 4 -14.05 -22.50 13.25
N PRO A 5 -13.00 -22.79 14.03
CA PRO A 5 -11.75 -23.35 13.52
C PRO A 5 -11.98 -24.64 12.72
N LYS A 6 -13.02 -25.40 13.09
CA LYS A 6 -13.43 -26.63 12.43
C LYS A 6 -13.62 -26.48 10.92
N THR A 7 -14.28 -25.42 10.45
CA THR A 7 -14.51 -25.24 8.99
C THR A 7 -13.19 -25.12 8.23
N LEU A 8 -12.18 -24.48 8.81
CA LEU A 8 -10.87 -24.40 8.18
C LEU A 8 -10.18 -25.77 8.18
N ASN A 9 -10.26 -26.52 9.28
CA ASN A 9 -9.72 -27.89 9.33
C ASN A 9 -10.37 -28.78 8.27
N ASP A 10 -11.70 -28.75 8.16
CA ASP A 10 -12.44 -29.55 7.18
C ASP A 10 -12.00 -29.19 5.74
N VAL A 11 -11.65 -27.93 5.46
CA VAL A 11 -11.07 -27.50 4.16
C VAL A 11 -9.68 -28.10 3.94
N ILE A 12 -8.82 -28.08 4.97
CA ILE A 12 -7.48 -28.66 4.88
C ILE A 12 -7.53 -30.18 4.71
N ASP A 13 -8.46 -30.84 5.40
CA ASP A 13 -8.65 -32.29 5.30
C ASP A 13 -9.02 -32.72 3.87
N VAL A 14 -9.83 -31.93 3.15
CA VAL A 14 -10.10 -32.18 1.72
C VAL A 14 -8.82 -32.09 0.90
N PHE A 15 -7.96 -31.11 1.13
CA PHE A 15 -6.70 -31.01 0.40
C PHE A 15 -5.79 -32.22 0.68
N ASP A 16 -5.70 -32.66 1.93
CA ASP A 16 -4.91 -33.83 2.32
C ASP A 16 -5.43 -35.13 1.67
N VAL A 17 -6.73 -35.39 1.77
CA VAL A 17 -7.38 -36.60 1.22
C VAL A 17 -7.16 -36.73 -0.29
N TYR A 18 -7.12 -35.60 -1.01
CA TYR A 18 -7.02 -35.60 -2.47
C TYR A 18 -5.62 -35.30 -3.01
N ASN A 19 -4.57 -35.32 -2.16
CA ASN A 19 -3.18 -35.04 -2.54
C ASN A 19 -3.01 -33.65 -3.19
N VAL A 20 -3.71 -32.65 -2.67
CA VAL A 20 -3.57 -31.25 -3.08
C VAL A 20 -2.64 -30.57 -2.09
N ASN A 21 -1.47 -30.12 -2.56
CA ASN A 21 -0.50 -29.49 -1.69
C ASN A 21 -0.72 -27.98 -1.64
N MET A 22 -0.96 -27.41 -0.47
CA MET A 22 -1.10 -25.96 -0.31
C MET A 22 0.28 -25.31 -0.19
N ILE A 23 0.67 -24.54 -1.21
CA ILE A 23 1.97 -23.88 -1.30
C ILE A 23 2.03 -22.62 -0.44
N THR A 24 0.98 -21.81 -0.50
CA THR A 24 0.82 -20.63 0.37
C THR A 24 -0.65 -20.41 0.66
N GLY A 25 -0.95 -19.89 1.85
CA GLY A 25 -2.29 -19.59 2.31
C GLY A 25 -2.34 -18.29 3.09
N LEU A 26 -3.34 -17.48 2.82
CA LEU A 26 -3.66 -16.27 3.57
C LEU A 26 -5.11 -16.35 4.06
N VAL A 27 -5.30 -16.13 5.36
CA VAL A 27 -6.63 -16.02 5.96
C VAL A 27 -6.88 -14.55 6.28
N MET A 28 -7.84 -13.95 5.60
CA MET A 28 -8.24 -12.56 5.79
C MET A 28 -9.65 -12.49 6.38
N GLY A 29 -9.87 -11.57 7.33
CA GLY A 29 -11.20 -11.24 7.80
C GLY A 29 -11.87 -10.23 6.89
N ASN A 30 -13.07 -10.52 6.40
CA ASN A 30 -13.98 -9.51 5.87
C ASN A 30 -14.90 -9.06 7.01
N LEU A 31 -14.44 -8.04 7.76
CA LEU A 31 -15.13 -7.52 8.94
C LEU A 31 -16.51 -6.92 8.62
N ARG A 32 -16.75 -6.49 7.38
CA ARG A 32 -18.05 -5.94 6.95
C ARG A 32 -19.10 -7.03 6.74
N GLU A 33 -18.67 -8.21 6.32
CA GLU A 33 -19.56 -9.34 6.02
C GLU A 33 -19.59 -10.40 7.11
N ASP A 34 -18.85 -10.21 8.22
CA ASP A 34 -18.65 -11.21 9.28
C ASP A 34 -18.12 -12.55 8.72
N ARG A 35 -17.26 -12.49 7.70
CA ARG A 35 -16.72 -13.65 6.97
C ARG A 35 -15.20 -13.71 7.02
N ARG A 36 -14.65 -14.89 6.72
CA ARG A 36 -13.22 -15.07 6.41
C ARG A 36 -13.07 -15.46 4.94
N ILE A 37 -11.97 -15.00 4.36
CA ILE A 37 -11.50 -15.41 3.05
C ILE A 37 -10.25 -16.24 3.29
N LEU A 38 -10.28 -17.51 2.87
CA LEU A 38 -9.06 -18.29 2.67
C LEU A 38 -8.68 -18.12 1.21
N GLU A 39 -7.54 -17.50 0.96
CA GLU A 39 -6.90 -17.49 -0.34
C GLU A 39 -5.70 -18.44 -0.28
N ALA A 40 -5.61 -19.36 -1.22
CA ALA A 40 -4.52 -20.31 -1.27
C ALA A 40 -4.02 -20.50 -2.70
N PHE A 41 -2.71 -20.60 -2.85
CA PHE A 41 -2.11 -21.22 -4.03
C PHE A 41 -1.90 -22.69 -3.71
N VAL A 42 -2.51 -23.54 -4.52
CA VAL A 42 -2.45 -24.99 -4.37
C VAL A 42 -1.75 -25.60 -5.58
N ASP A 43 -0.90 -26.58 -5.31
CA ASP A 43 -0.31 -27.45 -6.30
C ASP A 43 -1.19 -28.70 -6.41
N CYS A 44 -1.78 -28.86 -7.60
CA CYS A 44 -2.67 -29.96 -7.93
C CYS A 44 -2.00 -30.99 -8.85
N THR A 45 -0.66 -30.98 -9.00
CA THR A 45 0.07 -31.88 -9.89
C THR A 45 -0.14 -33.35 -9.53
N GLU A 46 -0.25 -33.66 -8.23
CA GLU A 46 -0.49 -35.01 -7.70
C GLU A 46 -1.96 -35.24 -7.28
N ALA A 47 -2.86 -34.29 -7.61
CA ALA A 47 -4.25 -34.37 -7.18
C ALA A 47 -4.91 -35.64 -7.72
N SER A 48 -5.55 -36.39 -6.82
CA SER A 48 -6.17 -37.68 -7.17
C SER A 48 -7.51 -37.55 -7.91
N ILE A 49 -8.09 -36.35 -7.92
CA ILE A 49 -9.32 -36.01 -8.66
C ILE A 49 -9.18 -34.64 -9.34
N PRO A 50 -10.01 -34.31 -10.35
CA PRO A 50 -10.00 -33.01 -11.00
C PRO A 50 -10.25 -31.84 -10.03
N VAL A 51 -9.58 -30.70 -10.25
CA VAL A 51 -9.72 -29.48 -9.43
C VAL A 51 -11.18 -29.00 -9.33
N GLY A 52 -11.97 -29.17 -10.39
CA GLY A 52 -13.40 -28.84 -10.37
C GLY A 52 -14.18 -29.65 -9.34
N GLU A 53 -13.87 -30.94 -9.17
CA GLU A 53 -14.51 -31.80 -8.18
C GLU A 53 -14.10 -31.43 -6.76
N ILE A 54 -12.82 -31.11 -6.54
CA ILE A 54 -12.32 -30.59 -5.26
C ILE A 54 -13.09 -29.31 -4.89
N ALA A 55 -13.26 -28.39 -5.84
CA ALA A 55 -14.02 -27.16 -5.61
C ALA A 55 -15.49 -27.43 -5.21
N GLU A 56 -16.16 -28.39 -5.85
CA GLU A 56 -17.52 -28.80 -5.46
C GLU A 56 -17.58 -29.42 -4.06
N MET A 57 -16.55 -30.17 -3.65
CA MET A 57 -16.46 -30.72 -2.30
C MET A 57 -16.29 -29.63 -1.25
N LEU A 58 -15.41 -28.66 -1.51
CA LEU A 58 -15.20 -27.51 -0.62
C LEU A 58 -16.50 -26.72 -0.42
N ARG A 59 -17.31 -26.53 -1.46
CA ARG A 59 -18.62 -25.84 -1.35
C ARG A 59 -19.63 -26.55 -0.45
N LYS A 60 -19.49 -27.86 -0.25
CA LYS A 60 -20.39 -28.66 0.60
C LYS A 60 -20.01 -28.60 2.09
N ILE A 61 -18.84 -28.08 2.43
CA ILE A 61 -18.39 -27.96 3.83
C ILE A 61 -19.26 -26.93 4.56
N PRO A 62 -19.86 -27.27 5.71
CA PRO A 62 -20.63 -26.33 6.51
C PRO A 62 -19.80 -25.09 6.91
N GLY A 63 -20.29 -23.91 6.53
CA GLY A 63 -19.61 -22.63 6.77
C GLY A 63 -18.78 -22.12 5.58
N VAL A 64 -18.69 -22.87 4.49
CA VAL A 64 -18.16 -22.38 3.20
C VAL A 64 -19.29 -21.76 2.38
N PHE A 65 -19.15 -20.49 2.02
CA PHE A 65 -20.17 -19.74 1.28
C PHE A 65 -19.88 -19.67 -0.22
N THR A 66 -18.60 -19.60 -0.58
CA THR A 66 -18.15 -19.38 -1.96
C THR A 66 -16.79 -20.05 -2.14
N VAL A 67 -16.59 -20.66 -3.31
CA VAL A 67 -15.31 -21.22 -3.74
C VAL A 67 -15.09 -20.79 -5.17
N GLU A 68 -14.03 -20.02 -5.38
CA GLU A 68 -13.56 -19.59 -6.69
C GLU A 68 -12.16 -20.14 -6.92
N CYS A 69 -11.94 -20.67 -8.12
CA CYS A 69 -10.65 -21.18 -8.55
C CYS A 69 -10.27 -20.48 -9.85
N VAL A 70 -9.06 -19.90 -9.90
CA VAL A 70 -8.53 -19.23 -11.07
C VAL A 70 -7.11 -19.71 -11.36
N GLY A 71 -6.72 -19.67 -12.62
CA GLY A 71 -5.31 -19.79 -13.01
C GLY A 71 -4.78 -21.21 -13.13
N ALA A 72 -5.60 -22.20 -13.47
CA ALA A 72 -5.10 -23.50 -13.91
C ALA A 72 -4.44 -23.38 -15.30
N THR A 73 -3.14 -23.08 -15.32
CA THR A 73 -2.30 -23.24 -16.52
C THR A 73 -1.11 -24.13 -16.19
N GLU A 74 -0.57 -24.82 -17.19
CA GLU A 74 0.53 -25.79 -17.00
C GLU A 74 1.85 -25.15 -16.53
N ASN A 75 2.04 -23.84 -16.72
CA ASN A 75 3.36 -23.20 -16.56
C ASN A 75 3.41 -22.08 -15.52
N TYR A 76 2.29 -21.41 -15.24
CA TYR A 76 2.24 -20.32 -14.26
C TYR A 76 0.83 -20.08 -13.73
N VAL A 77 0.74 -19.48 -12.54
CA VAL A 77 -0.53 -19.03 -11.94
C VAL A 77 -0.46 -17.53 -11.72
N VAL A 78 -1.49 -16.81 -12.12
CA VAL A 78 -1.68 -15.39 -11.77
C VAL A 78 -2.99 -15.29 -11.00
N CYS A 79 -2.93 -14.86 -9.74
CA CYS A 79 -4.14 -14.57 -8.97
C CYS A 79 -4.87 -13.37 -9.58
N LYS A 80 -6.13 -13.60 -9.96
CA LYS A 80 -7.04 -12.58 -10.49
C LYS A 80 -8.27 -12.37 -9.60
N LEU A 81 -8.32 -13.02 -8.44
CA LEU A 81 -9.46 -13.00 -7.52
C LEU A 81 -9.67 -11.60 -6.90
N HIS A 82 -8.60 -10.82 -6.76
CA HIS A 82 -8.65 -9.48 -6.17
C HIS A 82 -8.76 -8.36 -7.18
N TYR A 83 -9.24 -8.63 -8.39
CA TYR A 83 -9.37 -7.58 -9.40
C TYR A 83 -10.67 -6.77 -9.24
N PRO A 84 -10.62 -5.42 -9.30
CA PRO A 84 -9.42 -4.59 -9.18
C PRO A 84 -8.94 -4.54 -7.70
N PRO A 85 -7.63 -4.44 -7.44
CA PRO A 85 -7.15 -4.33 -6.07
C PRO A 85 -7.66 -3.03 -5.47
N LYS A 86 -7.92 -3.04 -4.17
CA LYS A 86 -8.46 -1.87 -3.46
C LYS A 86 -7.60 -1.49 -2.27
N VAL A 87 -7.46 -0.19 -2.04
CA VAL A 87 -6.88 0.39 -0.84
C VAL A 87 -7.99 1.12 -0.11
N LEU A 88 -8.34 0.65 1.10
CA LEU A 88 -9.40 1.23 1.94
C LEU A 88 -10.75 1.39 1.23
N GLY A 89 -11.04 0.52 0.26
CA GLY A 89 -12.30 0.51 -0.50
C GLY A 89 -12.23 1.24 -1.84
N GLU A 90 -11.15 1.95 -2.14
CA GLU A 90 -10.92 2.62 -3.42
C GLU A 90 -10.10 1.74 -4.37
N GLU A 91 -10.42 1.78 -5.66
CA GLU A 91 -9.65 1.06 -6.67
C GLU A 91 -8.22 1.58 -6.74
N ALA A 92 -7.28 0.64 -6.83
CA ALA A 92 -5.86 0.94 -6.88
C ALA A 92 -5.20 0.25 -8.08
N VAL A 93 -4.06 0.78 -8.48
CA VAL A 93 -3.17 0.13 -9.44
C VAL A 93 -1.80 -0.02 -8.80
N VAL A 94 -1.26 -1.24 -8.85
CA VAL A 94 0.06 -1.56 -8.30
C VAL A 94 1.09 -1.55 -9.42
N PHE A 95 2.11 -0.72 -9.29
CA PHE A 95 3.24 -0.67 -10.20
C PHE A 95 4.48 -1.31 -9.57
N ARG A 96 5.20 -2.13 -10.35
CA ARG A 96 6.55 -2.59 -9.94
C ARG A 96 7.50 -1.40 -9.86
N MET A 97 8.46 -1.44 -8.95
CA MET A 97 9.48 -0.39 -8.82
C MET A 97 10.23 -0.10 -10.13
N GLU A 98 10.53 -1.12 -10.94
CA GLU A 98 11.16 -0.91 -12.26
C GLU A 98 10.27 -0.14 -13.24
N CYS A 99 8.95 -0.26 -13.14
CA CYS A 99 8.02 0.54 -13.95
C CYS A 99 8.11 2.02 -13.53
N LEU A 100 8.03 2.29 -12.23
CA LEU A 100 8.17 3.64 -11.68
C LEU A 100 9.53 4.24 -12.00
N LYS A 101 10.62 3.45 -11.91
CA LYS A 101 11.97 3.86 -12.31
C LYS A 101 12.04 4.33 -13.74
N SER A 102 11.44 3.56 -14.66
CA SER A 102 11.38 3.89 -16.09
C SER A 102 10.67 5.22 -16.32
N TRP A 103 9.52 5.43 -15.66
CA TRP A 103 8.75 6.68 -15.75
C TRP A 103 9.52 7.87 -15.22
N PHE A 104 10.05 7.78 -13.99
CA PHE A 104 10.79 8.87 -13.35
C PHE A 104 12.03 9.25 -14.17
N THR A 105 12.77 8.25 -14.66
CA THR A 105 13.93 8.46 -15.53
C THR A 105 13.53 9.15 -16.83
N ARG A 106 12.42 8.73 -17.46
CA ARG A 106 11.95 9.33 -18.71
C ARG A 106 11.50 10.77 -18.52
N ILE A 107 10.74 11.05 -17.47
CA ILE A 107 10.29 12.41 -17.12
C ILE A 107 11.49 13.31 -16.89
N TRP A 108 12.49 12.87 -16.12
CA TRP A 108 13.70 13.63 -15.88
C TRP A 108 14.50 13.90 -17.16
N LYS A 109 14.60 12.92 -18.06
CA LYS A 109 15.28 13.08 -19.37
C LYS A 109 14.58 14.08 -20.29
N VAL A 110 13.25 14.15 -20.24
CA VAL A 110 12.46 15.04 -21.12
C VAL A 110 12.42 16.45 -20.58
N PHE A 111 12.20 16.63 -19.26
CA PHE A 111 11.93 17.93 -18.66
C PHE A 111 13.12 18.52 -17.88
N GLY A 112 14.22 17.76 -17.70
CA GLY A 112 15.37 18.21 -16.93
C GLY A 112 14.97 18.62 -15.52
N SER A 113 15.47 19.77 -15.06
CA SER A 113 15.12 20.34 -13.75
C SER A 113 13.62 20.67 -13.60
N GLY A 114 12.89 20.87 -14.70
CA GLY A 114 11.44 21.10 -14.67
C GLY A 114 10.65 19.91 -14.13
N ALA A 115 11.21 18.70 -14.19
CA ALA A 115 10.61 17.50 -13.59
C ALA A 115 10.44 17.64 -12.07
N ALA A 116 11.34 18.36 -11.39
CA ALA A 116 11.24 18.59 -9.95
C ALA A 116 9.92 19.30 -9.58
N GLN A 117 9.56 20.34 -10.35
CA GLN A 117 8.32 21.07 -10.13
C GLN A 117 7.09 20.21 -10.43
N ILE A 118 7.13 19.40 -11.51
CA ILE A 118 6.04 18.48 -11.86
C ILE A 118 5.75 17.51 -10.71
N PHE A 119 6.79 16.86 -10.18
CA PHE A 119 6.63 15.92 -9.07
C PHE A 119 6.16 16.62 -7.79
N TYR A 120 6.71 17.81 -7.51
CA TYR A 120 6.33 18.58 -6.33
C TYR A 120 4.86 18.99 -6.34
N GLU A 121 4.35 19.52 -7.46
CA GLU A 121 2.93 19.90 -7.58
C GLU A 121 2.01 18.67 -7.56
N ALA A 122 2.41 17.58 -8.22
CA ALA A 122 1.66 16.31 -8.15
C ALA A 122 1.58 15.78 -6.72
N GLY A 123 2.68 15.89 -5.96
CA GLY A 123 2.73 15.57 -4.55
C GLY A 123 1.80 16.45 -3.74
N LEU A 124 1.89 17.78 -3.93
CA LEU A 124 1.08 18.78 -3.22
C LEU A 124 -0.41 18.47 -3.31
N GLU A 125 -0.91 18.25 -4.53
CA GLU A 125 -2.31 17.92 -4.75
C GLU A 125 -2.67 16.56 -4.12
N SER A 126 -1.83 15.54 -4.34
CA SER A 126 -2.04 14.21 -3.76
C SER A 126 -2.14 14.22 -2.23
N GLY A 127 -1.30 15.02 -1.56
CA GLY A 127 -1.30 15.14 -0.11
C GLY A 127 -2.55 15.83 0.44
N ARG A 128 -3.04 16.86 -0.25
CA ARG A 128 -4.29 17.55 0.12
C ARG A 128 -5.48 16.62 0.00
N GLU A 129 -5.64 16.00 -1.17
CA GLU A 129 -6.80 15.16 -1.44
C GLU A 129 -6.85 13.95 -0.51
N ALA A 130 -5.68 13.35 -0.21
CA ALA A 130 -5.61 12.27 0.79
C ALA A 130 -6.05 12.74 2.19
N ALA A 131 -5.53 13.87 2.67
CA ALA A 131 -5.89 14.39 3.98
C ALA A 131 -7.38 14.75 4.08
N LYS A 132 -7.91 15.43 3.06
CA LYS A 132 -9.33 15.80 2.98
C LYS A 132 -10.23 14.56 2.96
N TYR A 133 -9.94 13.61 2.06
CA TYR A 133 -10.72 12.39 1.91
C TYR A 133 -10.80 11.60 3.22
N PHE A 134 -9.66 11.31 3.84
CA PHE A 134 -9.64 10.51 5.06
C PHE A 134 -10.18 11.26 6.28
N ARG A 135 -10.03 12.59 6.33
CA ARG A 135 -10.70 13.41 7.35
C ARG A 135 -12.22 13.30 7.24
N GLU A 136 -12.78 13.45 6.04
CA GLU A 136 -14.22 13.37 5.81
C GLU A 136 -14.76 11.97 6.11
N LYS A 137 -14.03 10.91 5.74
CA LYS A 137 -14.45 9.52 5.94
C LYS A 137 -14.35 9.04 7.38
N LEU A 138 -13.33 9.48 8.11
CA LEU A 138 -12.96 8.89 9.41
C LEU A 138 -13.17 9.85 10.59
N GLY A 139 -13.34 11.15 10.35
CA GLY A 139 -13.57 12.14 11.41
C GLY A 139 -12.41 12.31 12.39
N LEU A 140 -11.18 12.02 11.95
CA LEU A 140 -9.99 12.02 12.81
C LEU A 140 -9.47 13.44 13.07
N THR A 141 -8.86 13.65 14.26
CA THR A 141 -8.10 14.88 14.54
C THR A 141 -6.85 14.95 13.66
N SER A 142 -6.21 16.12 13.57
CA SER A 142 -5.06 16.31 12.69
C SER A 142 -3.88 15.39 13.02
N GLU A 143 -3.60 15.15 14.30
CA GLU A 143 -2.51 14.29 14.75
C GLU A 143 -2.79 12.82 14.44
N VAL A 144 -4.01 12.36 14.72
CA VAL A 144 -4.42 10.97 14.45
C VAL A 144 -4.51 10.71 12.95
N LEU A 145 -4.96 11.70 12.18
CA LEU A 145 -4.99 11.63 10.72
C LEU A 145 -3.58 11.56 10.13
N ALA A 146 -2.63 12.36 10.64
CA ALA A 146 -1.24 12.31 10.20
C ALA A 146 -0.59 10.94 10.49
N ASP A 147 -0.81 10.39 11.68
CA ASP A 147 -0.33 9.06 12.06
C ASP A 147 -0.95 7.96 11.17
N PHE A 148 -2.25 8.02 10.95
CA PHE A 148 -2.96 7.12 10.04
C PHE A 148 -2.39 7.17 8.61
N LEU A 149 -2.24 8.36 8.03
CA LEU A 149 -1.70 8.53 6.68
C LEU A 149 -0.26 8.06 6.58
N ALA A 150 0.56 8.28 7.62
CA ALA A 150 1.92 7.76 7.69
C ALA A 150 1.95 6.21 7.72
N GLY A 151 1.05 5.59 8.47
CA GLY A 151 0.86 4.14 8.50
C GLY A 151 0.44 3.59 7.14
N ILE A 152 -0.49 4.27 6.45
CA ILE A 152 -0.92 3.91 5.09
C ILE A 152 0.22 4.04 4.09
N ALA A 153 0.95 5.16 4.07
CA ALA A 153 2.09 5.35 3.19
C ALA A 153 3.15 4.24 3.37
N SER A 154 3.44 3.86 4.62
CA SER A 154 4.37 2.78 4.93
C SER A 154 3.85 1.42 4.48
N SER A 155 2.56 1.14 4.70
CA SER A 155 1.90 -0.11 4.28
C SER A 155 1.82 -0.26 2.75
N LEU A 156 1.72 0.86 2.02
CA LEU A 156 1.76 0.91 0.56
C LEU A 156 3.18 0.88 -0.02
N GLY A 157 4.21 0.77 0.83
CA GLY A 157 5.59 0.62 0.40
C GLY A 157 6.27 1.92 -0.07
N TRP A 158 5.76 3.09 0.32
CA TRP A 158 6.39 4.36 -0.06
C TRP A 158 7.75 4.54 0.65
N GLY A 159 7.90 3.95 1.83
CA GLY A 159 9.09 3.99 2.65
C GLY A 159 8.69 3.67 4.09
N LYS A 160 9.65 3.55 4.98
CA LYS A 160 9.39 3.25 6.40
C LYS A 160 9.47 4.54 7.21
N ILE A 161 8.32 5.06 7.63
CA ILE A 161 8.29 6.23 8.52
C ILE A 161 8.75 5.78 9.91
N VAL A 162 9.83 6.40 10.42
CA VAL A 162 10.50 6.02 11.68
C VAL A 162 10.34 7.06 12.78
N ASP A 163 9.97 8.30 12.43
CA ASP A 163 9.65 9.37 13.36
C ASP A 163 8.62 10.28 12.71
N LEU A 164 7.56 10.60 13.45
CA LEU A 164 6.53 11.56 13.07
C LEU A 164 6.22 12.44 14.27
N SER A 165 6.28 13.75 14.06
CA SER A 165 5.91 14.75 15.06
C SER A 165 4.99 15.77 14.40
N VAL A 166 3.87 16.07 15.04
CA VAL A 166 2.89 17.05 14.59
C VAL A 166 2.54 17.93 15.77
N ASN A 167 2.65 19.25 15.61
CA ASN A 167 2.24 20.24 16.58
C ASN A 167 1.23 21.20 15.91
N PRO A 168 -0.09 20.96 16.07
CA PRO A 168 -1.11 21.80 15.44
C PRO A 168 -1.12 23.24 15.95
N GLU A 169 -0.80 23.48 17.24
CA GLU A 169 -0.78 24.82 17.82
C GLU A 169 0.28 25.70 17.15
N ARG A 170 1.48 25.15 16.92
CA ARG A 170 2.60 25.81 16.25
C ARG A 170 2.56 25.68 14.73
N ARG A 171 1.68 24.82 14.20
CA ARG A 171 1.59 24.44 12.78
C ARG A 171 2.92 23.92 12.24
N GLU A 172 3.56 23.09 13.05
CA GLU A 172 4.84 22.47 12.75
C GLU A 172 4.65 20.96 12.59
N ALA A 173 5.37 20.36 11.63
CA ALA A 173 5.43 18.92 11.50
C ALA A 173 6.85 18.48 11.11
N ARG A 174 7.23 17.27 11.51
CA ARG A 174 8.46 16.62 11.07
C ARG A 174 8.16 15.17 10.76
N VAL A 175 8.68 14.69 9.63
CA VAL A 175 8.64 13.28 9.26
C VAL A 175 10.04 12.80 8.88
N LYS A 176 10.45 11.67 9.45
CA LYS A 176 11.66 10.94 9.05
C LYS A 176 11.26 9.62 8.41
N ILE A 177 11.82 9.34 7.25
CA ILE A 177 11.46 8.19 6.43
C ILE A 177 12.71 7.51 5.87
N GLU A 178 12.82 6.21 6.12
CA GLU A 178 13.83 5.34 5.55
C GLU A 178 13.32 4.74 4.23
N ASN A 179 14.25 4.43 3.31
CA ASN A 179 13.93 3.77 2.04
C ASN A 179 12.81 4.45 1.23
N LEU A 180 12.72 5.80 1.27
CA LEU A 180 11.73 6.56 0.51
C LEU A 180 11.87 6.24 -0.99
N PHE A 181 10.80 5.71 -1.59
CA PHE A 181 10.82 5.10 -2.92
C PHE A 181 11.41 6.00 -4.00
N GLU A 182 11.04 7.29 -4.07
CA GLU A 182 11.53 8.21 -5.10
C GLU A 182 13.03 8.48 -4.97
N CYS A 183 13.55 8.57 -3.74
CA CYS A 183 14.98 8.76 -3.50
C CYS A 183 15.77 7.48 -3.77
N MET A 184 15.18 6.31 -3.47
CA MET A 184 15.77 5.01 -3.83
C MET A 184 15.84 4.83 -5.35
N LEU A 185 14.80 5.27 -6.07
CA LEU A 185 14.75 5.24 -7.54
C LEU A 185 15.77 6.18 -8.17
N ALA A 186 15.95 7.38 -7.60
CA ALA A 186 16.94 8.34 -8.07
C ALA A 186 18.37 7.87 -7.86
N GLY A 187 18.64 7.12 -6.78
CA GLY A 187 19.98 6.73 -6.36
C GLY A 187 20.78 7.91 -5.78
N ARG A 188 22.07 7.69 -5.54
CA ARG A 188 22.98 8.72 -4.98
C ARG A 188 23.41 9.70 -6.07
N VAL A 189 22.71 10.81 -6.18
CA VAL A 189 22.97 11.87 -7.16
C VAL A 189 23.59 13.13 -6.54
N GLY A 190 23.80 13.14 -5.22
CA GLY A 190 24.50 14.23 -4.52
C GLY A 190 23.62 15.44 -4.18
N GLU A 191 22.32 15.35 -4.45
CA GLU A 191 21.34 16.40 -4.17
C GLU A 191 19.99 15.81 -3.72
N PRO A 192 19.13 16.59 -3.03
CA PRO A 192 17.82 16.12 -2.62
C PRO A 192 16.92 15.79 -3.82
N ARG A 193 16.16 14.69 -3.72
CA ARG A 193 15.27 14.18 -4.78
C ARG A 193 13.87 13.83 -4.30
N GLY A 194 13.54 14.13 -3.05
CA GLY A 194 12.24 13.85 -2.45
C GLY A 194 11.12 14.77 -2.93
N PHE A 195 11.04 15.08 -4.23
CA PHE A 195 10.17 16.15 -4.73
C PHE A 195 8.68 15.84 -4.54
N PHE A 196 8.24 14.63 -4.89
CA PHE A 196 6.85 14.24 -4.76
C PHE A 196 6.46 14.15 -3.29
N PHE A 197 7.25 13.46 -2.47
CA PHE A 197 6.94 13.29 -1.05
C PHE A 197 7.02 14.62 -0.29
N ARG A 198 7.97 15.51 -0.64
CA ARG A 198 8.02 16.87 -0.09
C ARG A 198 6.74 17.65 -0.39
N GLY A 199 6.28 17.63 -1.65
CA GLY A 199 5.01 18.23 -2.03
C GLY A 199 3.85 17.62 -1.26
N HIS A 200 3.78 16.30 -1.18
CA HIS A 200 2.75 15.54 -0.46
C HIS A 200 2.68 15.92 1.02
N VAL A 201 3.83 16.03 1.69
CA VAL A 201 3.91 16.48 3.09
C VAL A 201 3.36 17.90 3.25
N LEU A 202 3.68 18.83 2.35
CA LEU A 202 3.14 20.19 2.42
C LEU A 202 1.62 20.21 2.19
N GLY A 203 1.14 19.48 1.18
CA GLY A 203 -0.27 19.42 0.83
C GLY A 203 -1.11 18.88 1.98
N MET A 204 -0.66 17.76 2.55
CA MET A 204 -1.25 17.19 3.75
C MET A 204 -1.22 18.21 4.91
N ALA A 205 -0.08 18.84 5.19
CA ALA A 205 0.04 19.77 6.31
C ALA A 205 -0.89 21.00 6.20
N ARG A 206 -1.13 21.50 4.98
CA ARG A 206 -2.07 22.61 4.74
C ARG A 206 -3.50 22.25 5.11
N GLU A 207 -3.94 21.04 4.79
CA GLU A 207 -5.23 20.51 5.22
C GLU A 207 -5.25 20.23 6.73
N LEU A 208 -4.16 19.68 7.28
CA LEU A 208 -4.05 19.38 8.70
C LEU A 208 -4.15 20.64 9.58
N PHE A 209 -3.49 21.73 9.17
CA PHE A 209 -3.41 22.97 9.94
C PHE A 209 -4.39 24.06 9.48
N GLY A 210 -5.13 23.83 8.38
CA GLY A 210 -6.13 24.76 7.87
C GLY A 210 -5.54 26.08 7.37
N THR A 211 -4.34 26.06 6.78
CA THR A 211 -3.69 27.28 6.28
C THR A 211 -2.77 27.01 5.11
N GLU A 212 -2.74 27.95 4.16
CA GLU A 212 -1.82 27.94 3.01
C GLU A 212 -0.41 28.46 3.35
N ALA A 213 -0.29 29.19 4.47
CA ALA A 213 0.93 29.90 4.86
C ALA A 213 1.95 28.98 5.55
N LEU A 214 2.33 27.91 4.84
CA LEU A 214 3.30 26.90 5.27
C LEU A 214 4.38 26.71 4.21
N THR A 215 5.56 26.29 4.67
CA THR A 215 6.65 25.80 3.83
C THR A 215 7.13 24.46 4.34
N VAL A 216 7.77 23.70 3.45
CA VAL A 216 8.39 22.40 3.76
C VAL A 216 9.84 22.40 3.29
N GLU A 217 10.74 21.92 4.13
CA GLU A 217 12.16 21.77 3.83
C GLU A 217 12.56 20.29 3.91
N GLU A 218 13.29 19.79 2.92
CA GLU A 218 13.93 18.47 2.96
C GLU A 218 15.33 18.62 3.56
N THR A 219 15.45 18.42 4.87
CA THR A 219 16.69 18.65 5.63
C THR A 219 17.69 17.51 5.47
N LYS A 220 17.23 16.29 5.16
CA LYS A 220 18.05 15.10 4.87
C LYS A 220 17.48 14.36 3.67
N CYS A 221 18.36 13.76 2.86
CA CYS A 221 17.95 12.99 1.70
C CYS A 221 18.90 11.82 1.39
N ILE A 222 18.33 10.63 1.20
CA ILE A 222 19.08 9.43 0.76
C ILE A 222 19.81 9.68 -0.56
N ALA A 223 19.18 10.39 -1.50
CA ALA A 223 19.76 10.70 -2.80
C ALA A 223 20.95 11.67 -2.72
N ARG A 224 20.99 12.51 -1.68
CA ARG A 224 22.13 13.37 -1.36
C ARG A 224 23.26 12.60 -0.67
N GLY A 225 22.94 11.49 -0.01
CA GLY A 225 23.88 10.62 0.70
C GLY A 225 23.62 10.47 2.20
N ASP A 226 22.55 11.08 2.72
CA ASP A 226 22.12 10.92 4.11
C ASP A 226 21.55 9.50 4.36
N PRO A 227 21.50 9.02 5.61
CA PRO A 227 20.98 7.68 5.93
C PRO A 227 19.45 7.55 5.75
N TYR A 228 18.72 8.66 5.74
CA TYR A 228 17.26 8.73 5.61
C TYR A 228 16.85 10.07 5.00
N CYS A 229 15.58 10.18 4.62
CA CYS A 229 14.99 11.48 4.27
C CYS A 229 14.30 12.09 5.48
N GLU A 230 14.40 13.41 5.64
CA GLU A 230 13.71 14.16 6.69
C GLU A 230 13.08 15.41 6.10
N PHE A 231 11.81 15.63 6.44
CA PHE A 231 11.03 16.76 5.98
C PHE A 231 10.49 17.53 7.18
N GLN A 232 10.61 18.86 7.15
CA GLN A 232 10.18 19.76 8.21
C GLN A 232 9.21 20.79 7.65
N VAL A 233 8.00 20.84 8.21
CA VAL A 233 6.97 21.84 7.91
C VAL A 233 6.97 22.90 8.99
N LYS A 234 6.88 24.16 8.57
CA LYS A 234 6.76 25.34 9.45
C LYS A 234 5.93 26.44 8.78
N PRO A 235 5.40 27.40 9.55
CA PRO A 235 4.83 28.63 9.00
C PRO A 235 5.82 29.38 8.09
N LEU A 236 5.29 30.07 7.09
CA LEU A 236 6.05 31.03 6.27
C LEU A 236 6.57 32.22 7.08
#